data_AF-R1I0A7-F1
#
_entry.id   AF-R1I0A7-F1
#
_cell.length_a   1.000
_cell.length_b   1.000
_cell.length_c   1.000
_cell.angle_alpha   90.00
_cell.angle_beta   90.00
_cell.angle_gamma   90.00
#
_symmetry.space_group_name_H-M   'P 1'
#
loop_
_entity.id
_entity.type
_entity.pdbx_description
1 polymer ?
#
loop_
_entity_poly.entity_id
_entity_poly.type
_entity_poly.pdbx_seq_one_letter_code
_entity_poly.pdbx_strand_id
1 'polypeptide(L)'
;MNMGIVKRMAGVAGIAAAIVVAGAGPAFAASGTVHTDSGAALTVRATPSTSGASVGSIADGTAVTISCQTNGSTVTAVTISCQTNGSTVDGKYGTSDIWDKVGDGYVSDAYVYTGSDGRVAPDCAGSTLTCSTAGTGDPNTCAEAVAKAKSRIHTNDLDSYEGWCDRINAQNYGWSASGSETAYIHWTQIPASFKHPGDYQVPAGGLAFFKSSGAGHTMISIGGGKFLSNDINGYGSYTETTIAQIKSKWGQTYLGWSQPWFKVNH
;
A
#
# COMPACT_ATOMS: atom_id res chain seq x y z
N MET A 1 38.25 0.93 5.76
CA MET A 1 38.44 -0.39 6.41
C MET A 1 38.29 -0.16 7.91
N ASN A 2 37.42 -0.82 8.68
CA ASN A 2 36.61 -1.98 8.42
C ASN A 2 35.35 -1.92 9.27
N MET A 3 34.24 -2.35 8.68
CA MET A 3 32.92 -2.50 9.28
C MET A 3 32.93 -3.69 10.24
N GLY A 4 32.41 -3.49 11.45
CA GLY A 4 32.18 -4.56 12.43
C GLY A 4 30.70 -4.61 12.79
N ILE A 5 29.97 -5.48 12.07
CA ILE A 5 28.57 -5.83 12.32
C ILE A 5 28.45 -6.46 13.71
N VAL A 6 27.71 -5.84 14.62
CA VAL A 6 27.33 -6.45 15.90
C VAL A 6 25.97 -7.12 15.75
N LYS A 7 25.98 -8.45 15.57
CA LYS A 7 24.81 -9.31 15.80
C LYS A 7 24.54 -9.39 17.31
N ARG A 8 23.28 -9.32 17.73
CA ARG A 8 22.87 -9.57 19.13
C ARG A 8 22.38 -11.01 19.34
N MET A 9 22.82 -11.56 20.46
CA MET A 9 22.88 -12.97 20.83
C MET A 9 21.53 -13.59 21.23
N ALA A 10 21.42 -14.90 21.04
CA ALA A 10 20.41 -15.74 21.67
C ALA A 10 20.97 -16.32 22.98
N GLY A 11 20.28 -16.10 24.10
CA GLY A 11 20.55 -16.76 25.37
C GLY A 11 19.27 -17.45 25.86
N VAL A 12 19.35 -18.77 26.08
CA VAL A 12 18.29 -19.57 26.70
C VAL A 12 18.81 -20.06 28.04
N ALA A 13 18.05 -19.81 29.13
CA ALA A 13 18.19 -20.51 30.40
C ALA A 13 16.86 -20.52 31.19
N GLY A 14 16.37 -21.73 31.47
CA GLY A 14 15.73 -22.18 32.74
C GLY A 14 14.43 -21.54 33.25
N ILE A 15 13.38 -22.35 33.36
CA ILE A 15 12.03 -22.03 33.87
C ILE A 15 12.00 -21.88 35.40
N ALA A 16 11.48 -20.74 35.88
CA ALA A 16 10.80 -20.59 37.17
C ALA A 16 9.49 -19.83 36.91
N ALA A 17 8.35 -20.44 37.20
CA ALA A 17 7.04 -19.85 37.01
C ALA A 17 6.75 -18.80 38.09
N ALA A 18 7.26 -17.58 37.88
CA ALA A 18 6.69 -16.39 38.49
C ALA A 18 5.63 -15.85 37.54
N ILE A 19 4.38 -15.71 38.00
CA ILE A 19 3.38 -14.88 37.32
C ILE A 19 3.87 -13.45 37.45
N VAL A 20 4.74 -13.04 36.53
CA VAL A 20 5.04 -11.65 36.28
C VAL A 20 3.78 -11.10 35.64
N VAL A 21 2.99 -10.35 36.41
CA VAL A 21 2.09 -9.37 35.81
C VAL A 21 2.99 -8.43 35.05
N ALA A 22 3.18 -8.70 33.77
CA ALA A 22 3.80 -7.77 32.84
C ALA A 22 2.86 -6.57 32.76
N GLY A 23 3.03 -5.62 33.68
CA GLY A 23 2.51 -4.29 33.47
C GLY A 23 3.02 -3.84 32.11
N ALA A 24 2.11 -3.45 31.23
CA ALA A 24 2.48 -2.76 30.00
C ALA A 24 3.31 -1.55 30.44
N GLY A 25 4.63 -1.63 30.29
CA GLY A 25 5.50 -0.47 30.44
C GLY A 25 5.00 0.62 29.48
N PRO A 26 5.19 1.91 29.81
CA PRO A 26 4.85 2.97 28.88
C PRO A 26 5.51 2.65 27.53
N ALA A 27 4.70 2.50 26.48
CA ALA A 27 5.22 2.45 25.13
C ALA A 27 5.96 3.77 24.94
N PHE A 28 7.29 3.72 24.78
CA PHE A 28 8.04 4.89 24.40
C PHE A 28 7.49 5.35 23.05
N ALA A 29 6.76 6.46 23.04
CA ALA A 29 6.38 7.12 21.81
C ALA A 29 7.69 7.45 21.08
N ALA A 30 7.95 6.78 19.97
CA ALA A 30 9.04 7.20 19.10
C ALA A 30 8.77 8.67 18.72
N SER A 31 9.81 9.47 18.71
CA SER A 31 9.70 10.89 18.33
C SER A 31 10.38 11.08 17.00
N GLY A 32 9.88 12.04 16.24
CA GLY A 32 10.51 12.44 15.00
C GLY A 32 10.44 13.94 14.78
N THR A 33 10.97 14.40 13.66
CA THR A 33 10.96 15.83 13.30
C THR A 33 10.62 16.01 11.84
N VAL A 34 9.73 16.95 11.54
CA VAL A 34 9.40 17.35 10.17
C VAL A 34 10.49 18.24 9.60
N HIS A 35 11.00 17.92 8.41
CA HIS A 35 11.90 18.80 7.68
C HIS A 35 11.66 18.82 6.18
N THR A 36 11.82 19.99 5.57
CA THR A 36 11.82 20.19 4.12
C THR A 36 13.16 20.80 3.67
N ASP A 37 13.58 20.56 2.43
CA ASP A 37 14.85 21.13 1.93
C ASP A 37 14.83 22.66 1.82
N SER A 38 13.65 23.25 1.63
CA SER A 38 13.47 24.70 1.54
C SER A 38 13.26 25.39 2.89
N GLY A 39 13.09 24.63 3.98
CA GLY A 39 12.63 25.15 5.28
C GLY A 39 11.18 25.64 5.27
N ALA A 40 10.43 25.40 4.18
CA ALA A 40 9.02 25.74 4.10
C ALA A 40 8.15 24.76 4.91
N ALA A 41 6.95 25.20 5.29
CA ALA A 41 5.99 24.34 5.95
C ALA A 41 5.57 23.16 5.06
N LEU A 42 5.59 21.95 5.62
CA LEU A 42 5.12 20.73 4.97
C LEU A 42 3.60 20.76 4.84
N THR A 43 3.08 20.48 3.65
CA THR A 43 1.64 20.43 3.40
C THR A 43 1.01 19.15 3.98
N VAL A 44 -0.05 19.30 4.77
CA VAL A 44 -0.92 18.20 5.21
C VAL A 44 -2.00 17.99 4.16
N ARG A 45 -2.19 16.73 3.74
CA ARG A 45 -3.07 16.37 2.63
C ARG A 45 -4.29 15.57 3.10
N ALA A 46 -5.43 15.76 2.45
CA ALA A 46 -6.67 15.04 2.77
C ALA A 46 -6.55 13.52 2.55
N THR A 47 -5.73 13.11 1.58
CA THR A 47 -5.49 11.72 1.18
C THR A 47 -3.99 11.47 1.15
N PRO A 48 -3.51 10.21 1.28
CA PRO A 48 -2.09 9.86 1.18
C PRO A 48 -1.60 9.95 -0.28
N SER A 49 -1.65 11.14 -0.87
CA SER A 49 -1.26 11.39 -2.26
C SER A 49 -0.85 12.84 -2.44
N THR A 50 0.18 13.09 -3.26
CA THR A 50 0.59 14.44 -3.68
C THR A 50 -0.45 15.18 -4.53
N SER A 51 -1.48 14.49 -5.02
CA SER A 51 -2.66 15.10 -5.64
C SER A 51 -3.81 15.38 -4.67
N GLY A 52 -3.69 14.95 -3.40
CA GLY A 52 -4.68 15.21 -2.37
C GLY A 52 -4.79 16.70 -2.06
N ALA A 53 -6.02 17.15 -1.77
CA ALA A 53 -6.28 18.52 -1.36
C ALA A 53 -5.44 18.91 -0.13
N SER A 54 -4.92 20.14 -0.12
CA SER A 54 -4.29 20.71 1.08
C SER A 54 -5.34 20.95 2.15
N VAL A 55 -5.15 20.37 3.33
CA VAL A 55 -6.04 20.53 4.50
C VAL A 55 -5.35 21.19 5.68
N GLY A 56 -4.06 21.52 5.52
CA GLY A 56 -3.28 22.19 6.54
C GLY A 56 -1.79 22.22 6.21
N SER A 57 -0.98 22.67 7.15
CA SER A 57 0.47 22.69 7.04
C SER A 57 1.14 22.52 8.40
N ILE A 58 2.32 21.90 8.42
CA ILE A 58 3.17 21.74 9.60
C ILE A 58 4.48 22.50 9.34
N ALA A 59 4.90 23.33 10.29
CA ALA A 59 6.14 24.10 10.14
C ALA A 59 7.38 23.18 10.11
N ASP A 60 8.42 23.59 9.37
CA ASP A 60 9.73 22.94 9.44
C ASP A 60 10.27 22.93 10.88
N GLY A 61 10.94 21.84 11.27
CA GLY A 61 11.45 21.65 12.62
C GLY A 61 10.41 21.26 13.67
N THR A 62 9.14 21.09 13.28
CA THR A 62 8.09 20.64 14.22
C THR A 62 8.37 19.22 14.68
N ALA A 63 8.38 19.01 16.00
CA ALA A 63 8.47 17.68 16.59
C ALA A 63 7.16 16.90 16.35
N VAL A 64 7.30 15.65 15.93
CA VAL A 64 6.21 14.66 15.84
C VAL A 64 6.36 13.62 16.94
N THR A 65 5.22 13.15 17.46
CA THR A 65 5.15 12.01 18.38
C THR A 65 4.45 10.85 17.68
N ILE A 66 4.99 9.64 17.82
CA ILE A 66 4.39 8.44 17.25
C ILE A 66 3.53 7.80 18.35
N SER A 67 2.21 7.81 18.15
CA SER A 67 1.27 7.19 19.10
C SER A 67 0.93 5.78 18.66
N CYS A 68 1.42 4.79 19.40
CA CYS A 68 1.00 3.40 19.26
C CYS A 68 -0.38 3.09 19.90
N GLN A 69 -1.14 4.10 20.34
CA GLN A 69 -2.42 3.94 21.03
C GLN A 69 -3.47 4.96 20.56
N THR A 70 -4.73 4.49 20.51
CA THR A 70 -5.94 5.17 20.04
C THR A 70 -6.42 6.27 20.99
N ASN A 71 -6.73 7.43 20.39
CA ASN A 71 -7.57 8.55 20.83
C ASN A 71 -7.36 9.15 22.24
N GLY A 72 -7.07 10.46 22.27
CA GLY A 72 -7.45 11.32 23.40
C GLY A 72 -6.36 12.23 23.98
N SER A 73 -5.14 12.27 23.46
CA SER A 73 -4.11 13.16 23.99
C SER A 73 -4.16 14.55 23.36
N THR A 74 -4.33 15.57 24.19
CA THR A 74 -4.02 16.96 23.86
C THR A 74 -2.51 17.09 23.71
N VAL A 75 -2.00 17.41 22.51
CA VAL A 75 -0.56 17.50 22.28
C VAL A 75 -0.20 18.77 21.52
N THR A 76 0.79 19.51 22.04
CA THR A 76 1.50 20.63 21.41
C THR A 76 2.49 20.17 20.30
N ALA A 77 2.46 18.88 19.95
CA ALA A 77 3.30 18.21 18.94
C ALA A 77 2.39 17.41 18.00
N VAL A 78 2.83 17.23 16.75
CA VAL A 78 2.02 16.52 15.74
C VAL A 78 2.07 15.01 16.02
N THR A 79 0.92 14.40 16.27
CA THR A 79 0.85 12.96 16.52
C THR A 79 0.65 12.16 15.23
N ILE A 80 1.57 11.23 14.96
CA ILE A 80 1.40 10.18 13.96
C ILE A 80 0.56 9.07 14.60
N SER A 81 -0.71 8.99 14.20
CA SER A 81 -1.64 8.00 14.76
C SER A 81 -1.53 6.64 14.08
N CYS A 82 -1.09 6.63 12.82
CA CYS A 82 -0.95 5.44 12.01
C CYS A 82 -0.24 5.77 10.69
N GLN A 83 0.19 4.74 9.97
CA GLN A 83 0.82 4.85 8.66
C GLN A 83 0.00 4.16 7.56
N THR A 84 0.15 4.65 6.34
CA THR A 84 -0.51 4.10 5.15
C THR A 84 0.41 4.25 3.93
N ASN A 85 0.26 3.43 2.90
CA ASN A 85 0.94 3.66 1.64
C ASN A 85 0.15 4.67 0.81
N GLY A 86 0.84 5.40 -0.05
CA GLY A 86 0.27 6.43 -0.89
C GLY A 86 1.09 6.69 -2.14
N SER A 87 0.95 7.88 -2.71
CA SER A 87 1.85 8.28 -3.79
C SER A 87 3.29 8.37 -3.28
N THR A 88 4.26 7.85 -4.04
CA THR A 88 5.69 8.03 -3.78
C THR A 88 6.07 9.52 -3.81
N VAL A 89 6.88 9.94 -2.84
CA VAL A 89 7.38 11.30 -2.67
C VAL A 89 8.89 11.26 -2.47
N ASP A 90 9.60 12.11 -3.21
CA ASP A 90 11.01 12.42 -2.94
C ASP A 90 11.08 13.61 -1.99
N GLY A 91 11.61 13.38 -0.80
CA GLY A 91 11.68 14.37 0.27
C GLY A 91 13.05 14.43 0.95
N LYS A 92 13.10 15.17 2.05
CA LYS A 92 14.33 15.48 2.79
C LYS A 92 15.12 14.23 3.19
N TYR A 93 14.40 13.17 3.56
CA TYR A 93 14.96 11.93 4.09
C TYR A 93 15.00 10.80 3.06
N GLY A 94 14.76 11.11 1.79
CA GLY A 94 14.79 10.16 0.69
C GLY A 94 13.43 9.96 0.04
N THR A 95 13.29 8.86 -0.67
CA THR A 95 12.07 8.50 -1.41
C THR A 95 11.22 7.54 -0.59
N SER A 96 9.98 7.91 -0.30
CA SER A 96 9.04 7.08 0.46
C SER A 96 7.65 7.06 -0.17
N ASP A 97 6.97 5.93 -0.12
CA ASP A 97 5.54 5.81 -0.39
C ASP A 97 4.70 5.70 0.90
N ILE A 98 5.34 5.86 2.07
CA ILE A 98 4.70 5.87 3.38
C ILE A 98 4.16 7.28 3.66
N TRP A 99 2.95 7.30 4.21
CA TRP A 99 2.23 8.49 4.64
C TRP A 99 1.80 8.34 6.09
N ASP A 100 2.14 9.34 6.89
CA ASP A 100 1.81 9.45 8.30
C ASP A 100 0.47 10.15 8.46
N LYS A 101 -0.49 9.51 9.14
CA LYS A 101 -1.75 10.14 9.52
C LYS A 101 -1.49 11.10 10.67
N VAL A 102 -1.81 12.37 10.45
CA VAL A 102 -1.64 13.46 11.40
C VAL A 102 -2.93 14.27 11.50
N GLY A 103 -3.57 14.26 12.68
CA GLY A 103 -4.92 14.80 12.84
C GLY A 103 -5.88 14.21 11.80
N ASP A 104 -6.57 15.07 11.05
CA ASP A 104 -7.50 14.66 9.99
C ASP A 104 -6.85 14.40 8.62
N GLY A 105 -5.55 14.66 8.47
CA GLY A 105 -4.85 14.55 7.19
C GLY A 105 -3.64 13.61 7.21
N TYR A 106 -2.82 13.70 6.17
CA TYR A 106 -1.63 12.87 5.96
C TYR A 106 -0.44 13.72 5.53
N VAL A 107 0.75 13.36 6.00
CA VAL A 107 2.02 13.89 5.49
C VAL A 107 2.89 12.76 4.99
N SER A 108 3.80 13.05 4.05
CA SER A 108 4.71 12.02 3.56
C SER A 108 5.85 11.81 4.55
N ASP A 109 6.10 10.54 4.88
CA ASP A 109 7.19 10.08 5.74
C ASP A 109 8.57 10.47 5.17
N ALA A 110 8.67 10.73 3.85
CA ALA A 110 9.87 11.27 3.20
C ALA A 110 10.35 12.62 3.78
N TYR A 111 9.49 13.34 4.51
CA TYR A 111 9.79 14.60 5.20
C TYR A 111 9.76 14.48 6.72
N VAL A 112 9.61 13.28 7.28
CA VAL A 112 9.50 13.05 8.72
C VAL A 112 10.64 12.15 9.18
N TYR A 113 11.55 12.68 9.99
CA TYR A 113 12.63 11.88 10.56
C TYR A 113 12.14 11.06 11.74
N THR A 114 11.83 9.79 11.54
CA THR A 114 11.40 8.88 12.62
C THR A 114 12.52 7.95 13.12
N GLY A 115 13.68 7.99 12.44
CA GLY A 115 14.82 7.09 12.69
C GLY A 115 14.69 5.71 12.04
N SER A 116 13.70 5.50 11.15
CA SER A 116 13.46 4.26 10.39
C SER A 116 12.97 4.59 8.99
N ASP A 117 13.47 3.88 7.97
CA ASP A 117 12.96 3.94 6.59
C ASP A 117 11.70 3.05 6.40
N GLY A 118 11.39 2.23 7.40
CA GLY A 118 10.18 1.42 7.47
C GLY A 118 9.16 1.99 8.46
N ARG A 119 7.96 1.40 8.46
CA ARG A 119 6.86 1.83 9.34
C ARG A 119 7.24 1.80 10.82
N VAL A 120 6.88 2.86 11.52
CA VAL A 120 7.07 3.06 12.97
C VAL A 120 5.76 3.18 13.74
N ALA A 121 4.64 3.33 13.02
CA ALA A 121 3.29 3.36 13.55
C ALA A 121 2.48 2.17 13.01
N PRO A 122 1.40 1.73 13.71
CA PRO A 122 0.50 0.73 13.17
C PRO A 122 -0.17 1.22 11.87
N ASP A 123 -0.69 0.28 11.09
CA ASP A 123 -1.48 0.62 9.90
C ASP A 123 -2.75 1.39 10.31
N CYS A 124 -3.19 2.33 9.46
CA CYS A 124 -4.38 3.10 9.76
C CYS A 124 -5.63 2.23 9.90
N ALA A 125 -6.18 2.20 11.12
CA ALA A 125 -7.47 1.57 11.39
C ALA A 125 -8.57 2.37 10.68
N GLY A 126 -9.18 1.74 9.68
CA GLY A 126 -10.03 2.39 8.67
C GLY A 126 -9.58 2.15 7.24
N SER A 127 -8.41 1.53 7.02
CA SER A 127 -7.89 1.20 5.70
C SER A 127 -7.36 -0.23 5.55
N THR A 128 -7.82 -1.17 6.37
CA THR A 128 -7.86 -2.60 6.00
C THR A 128 -9.25 -2.92 5.45
N LEU A 129 -9.63 -2.23 4.38
CA LEU A 129 -10.71 -2.71 3.53
C LEU A 129 -10.38 -4.16 3.22
N THR A 130 -11.31 -5.08 3.49
CA THR A 130 -11.12 -6.49 3.18
C THR A 130 -11.68 -6.74 1.79
N CYS A 131 -10.98 -7.55 1.00
CA CYS A 131 -11.53 -7.97 -0.27
C CYS A 131 -12.77 -8.83 -0.04
N SER A 132 -13.81 -8.61 -0.84
CA SER A 132 -15.07 -9.34 -0.80
C SER A 132 -15.57 -9.58 -2.22
N THR A 133 -16.02 -10.81 -2.49
CA THR A 133 -16.74 -11.19 -3.72
C THR A 133 -18.27 -11.10 -3.54
N ALA A 134 -18.73 -10.54 -2.41
CA ALA A 134 -20.15 -10.36 -2.16
C ALA A 134 -20.76 -9.42 -3.21
N GLY A 135 -21.74 -9.92 -3.96
CA GLY A 135 -22.45 -9.15 -4.98
C GLY A 135 -21.72 -9.05 -6.33
N THR A 136 -20.56 -9.69 -6.50
CA THR A 136 -19.82 -9.73 -7.78
C THR A 136 -20.03 -11.04 -8.54
N GLY A 137 -20.43 -12.10 -7.83
CA GLY A 137 -20.76 -13.40 -8.41
C GLY A 137 -19.53 -14.22 -8.83
N ASP A 138 -18.34 -13.88 -8.31
CA ASP A 138 -17.11 -14.58 -8.66
C ASP A 138 -17.10 -16.04 -8.15
N PRO A 139 -16.64 -16.99 -8.99
CA PRO A 139 -16.48 -18.39 -8.59
C PRO A 139 -15.47 -18.59 -7.44
N ASN A 140 -14.36 -17.87 -7.46
CA ASN A 140 -13.33 -17.96 -6.43
C ASN A 140 -13.43 -16.78 -5.46
N THR A 141 -13.28 -17.05 -4.17
CA THR A 141 -13.09 -16.02 -3.14
C THR A 141 -11.79 -15.23 -3.36
N CYS A 142 -11.67 -14.08 -2.71
CA CYS A 142 -10.43 -13.30 -2.73
C CYS A 142 -9.21 -14.10 -2.27
N ALA A 143 -9.34 -14.94 -1.24
CA ALA A 143 -8.26 -15.76 -0.73
C ALA A 143 -7.83 -16.84 -1.75
N GLU A 144 -8.80 -17.49 -2.39
CA GLU A 144 -8.54 -18.50 -3.44
C GLU A 144 -7.91 -17.85 -4.68
N ALA A 145 -8.38 -16.68 -5.09
CA ALA A 145 -7.81 -15.93 -6.20
C ALA A 145 -6.35 -15.54 -5.93
N VAL A 146 -6.03 -15.09 -4.70
CA VAL A 146 -4.65 -14.80 -4.28
C VAL A 146 -3.79 -16.06 -4.28
N ALA A 147 -4.30 -17.19 -3.76
CA ALA A 147 -3.58 -18.46 -3.77
C ALA A 147 -3.29 -18.93 -5.20
N LYS A 148 -4.28 -18.83 -6.09
CA LYS A 148 -4.15 -19.17 -7.51
C LYS A 148 -3.19 -18.23 -8.25
N ALA A 149 -3.22 -16.93 -7.95
CA ALA A 149 -2.26 -15.99 -8.51
C ALA A 149 -0.83 -16.37 -8.08
N LYS A 150 -0.61 -16.68 -6.80
CA LYS A 150 0.71 -17.09 -6.28
C LYS A 150 1.21 -18.40 -6.89
N SER A 151 0.35 -19.37 -7.18
CA SER A 151 0.75 -20.62 -7.82
C SER A 151 1.14 -20.48 -9.29
N ARG A 152 0.86 -19.31 -9.90
CA ARG A 152 1.12 -19.01 -11.32
C ARG A 152 2.36 -18.15 -11.54
N ILE A 153 3.16 -17.86 -10.49
CA ILE A 153 4.34 -17.01 -10.61
C ILE A 153 5.40 -17.68 -11.50
N HIS A 154 5.93 -16.94 -12.46
CA HIS A 154 7.08 -17.35 -13.27
C HIS A 154 7.78 -16.15 -13.91
N THR A 155 9.02 -16.38 -14.35
CA THR A 155 9.84 -15.41 -15.11
C THR A 155 9.95 -15.75 -16.59
N ASN A 156 9.37 -16.88 -17.03
CA ASN A 156 9.39 -17.30 -18.43
C ASN A 156 8.53 -16.36 -19.28
N ASP A 157 8.91 -16.21 -20.54
CA ASP A 157 8.12 -15.53 -21.58
C ASP A 157 7.04 -16.49 -22.09
N LEU A 158 5.79 -16.25 -21.67
CA LEU A 158 4.63 -17.04 -22.08
C LEU A 158 3.60 -16.14 -22.75
N ASP A 159 3.28 -16.39 -24.02
CA ASP A 159 2.27 -15.66 -24.81
C ASP A 159 0.90 -15.59 -24.10
N SER A 160 0.58 -16.60 -23.28
CA SER A 160 -0.66 -16.65 -22.50
C SER A 160 -0.76 -15.57 -21.39
N TYR A 161 0.34 -14.86 -21.12
CA TYR A 161 0.43 -13.77 -20.15
C TYR A 161 0.76 -12.42 -20.79
N GLU A 162 1.28 -12.40 -22.02
CA GLU A 162 1.68 -11.16 -22.68
C GLU A 162 0.47 -10.27 -23.01
N GLY A 163 0.41 -9.07 -22.43
CA GLY A 163 -0.69 -8.13 -22.66
C GLY A 163 -2.04 -8.54 -22.08
N TRP A 164 -2.12 -9.63 -21.31
CA TRP A 164 -3.37 -10.22 -20.82
C TRP A 164 -3.72 -9.85 -19.37
N CYS A 165 -3.24 -8.72 -18.85
CA CYS A 165 -3.38 -8.30 -17.44
C CYS A 165 -4.79 -8.51 -16.86
N ASP A 166 -5.81 -7.99 -17.55
CA ASP A 166 -7.20 -8.05 -17.08
C ASP A 166 -7.80 -9.46 -17.17
N ARG A 167 -7.42 -10.21 -18.22
CA ARG A 167 -7.80 -11.61 -18.38
C ARG A 167 -7.18 -12.49 -17.30
N ILE A 168 -5.92 -12.28 -16.94
CA ILE A 168 -5.23 -13.05 -15.90
C ILE A 168 -5.93 -12.83 -14.54
N ASN A 169 -6.31 -11.60 -14.21
CA ASN A 169 -7.06 -11.30 -13.00
C ASN A 169 -8.41 -12.03 -12.98
N ALA A 170 -9.16 -11.98 -14.08
CA ALA A 170 -10.42 -12.72 -14.21
C ALA A 170 -10.24 -14.24 -14.04
N GLN A 171 -9.17 -14.80 -14.61
CA GLN A 171 -8.80 -16.22 -14.44
C GLN A 171 -8.48 -16.58 -13.00
N ASN A 172 -7.85 -15.69 -12.24
CA ASN A 172 -7.62 -15.92 -10.82
C ASN A 172 -8.94 -16.02 -10.05
N TYR A 173 -9.97 -15.28 -10.48
CA TYR A 173 -11.33 -15.34 -9.92
C TYR A 173 -12.23 -16.44 -10.48
N GLY A 174 -11.75 -17.21 -11.46
CA GLY A 174 -12.46 -18.39 -12.00
C GLY A 174 -13.15 -18.17 -13.35
N TRP A 175 -13.02 -16.98 -13.94
CA TRP A 175 -13.54 -16.65 -15.27
C TRP A 175 -12.53 -16.96 -16.38
N SER A 176 -12.99 -17.08 -17.63
CA SER A 176 -12.08 -17.25 -18.78
C SER A 176 -11.47 -15.92 -19.26
N ALA A 177 -12.19 -14.81 -19.04
CA ALA A 177 -11.83 -13.43 -19.35
C ALA A 177 -12.65 -12.44 -18.48
N SER A 178 -12.26 -11.16 -18.43
CA SER A 178 -12.95 -10.12 -17.66
C SER A 178 -14.25 -9.63 -18.31
N GLY A 179 -14.39 -9.83 -19.63
CA GLY A 179 -15.49 -9.25 -20.43
C GLY A 179 -15.25 -7.80 -20.86
N SER A 180 -14.14 -7.20 -20.46
CA SER A 180 -13.74 -5.83 -20.81
C SER A 180 -12.67 -5.84 -21.90
N GLU A 181 -12.72 -4.88 -22.81
CA GLU A 181 -11.75 -4.78 -23.93
C GLU A 181 -10.34 -4.39 -23.45
N THR A 182 -10.26 -3.52 -22.44
CA THR A 182 -9.00 -3.06 -21.85
C THR A 182 -9.15 -2.91 -20.33
N ALA A 183 -8.03 -2.88 -19.61
CA ALA A 183 -8.04 -2.64 -18.16
C ALA A 183 -8.62 -1.25 -17.80
N TYR A 184 -8.39 -0.24 -18.64
CA TYR A 184 -9.00 1.08 -18.43
C TYR A 184 -10.51 1.06 -18.66
N ILE A 185 -10.99 0.41 -19.73
CA ILE A 185 -12.43 0.24 -19.97
C ILE A 185 -13.06 -0.53 -18.81
N HIS A 186 -12.39 -1.58 -18.33
CA HIS A 186 -12.85 -2.32 -17.16
C HIS A 186 -13.02 -1.39 -15.95
N TRP A 187 -12.01 -0.58 -15.62
CA TRP A 187 -12.13 0.41 -14.57
C TRP A 187 -13.33 1.31 -14.77
N THR A 188 -13.62 1.80 -15.98
CA THR A 188 -14.78 2.69 -16.19
C THR A 188 -16.13 2.01 -15.95
N GLN A 189 -16.23 0.70 -16.22
CA GLN A 189 -17.48 -0.07 -16.12
C GLN A 189 -17.83 -0.50 -14.70
N ILE A 190 -16.83 -0.65 -13.81
CA ILE A 190 -17.07 -1.08 -12.42
C ILE A 190 -18.01 -0.09 -11.70
N PRO A 191 -19.06 -0.55 -11.01
CA PRO A 191 -19.93 0.31 -10.22
C PRO A 191 -19.17 1.06 -9.12
N ALA A 192 -19.56 2.31 -8.83
CA ALA A 192 -18.87 3.15 -7.85
C ALA A 192 -18.80 2.53 -6.44
N SER A 193 -19.78 1.72 -6.06
CA SER A 193 -19.84 1.00 -4.78
C SER A 193 -18.70 -0.01 -4.57
N PHE A 194 -18.06 -0.47 -5.65
CA PHE A 194 -16.94 -1.40 -5.59
C PHE A 194 -15.58 -0.72 -5.77
N LYS A 195 -15.55 0.59 -6.08
CA LYS A 195 -14.32 1.34 -6.37
C LYS A 195 -13.84 2.10 -5.15
N HIS A 196 -12.52 2.20 -5.07
CA HIS A 196 -11.80 3.01 -4.11
C HIS A 196 -10.79 3.90 -4.88
N PRO A 197 -11.26 4.98 -5.55
CA PRO A 197 -10.41 5.83 -6.37
C PRO A 197 -9.34 6.54 -5.53
N GLY A 198 -8.10 6.53 -6.01
CA GLY A 198 -6.96 7.18 -5.35
C GLY A 198 -6.50 6.53 -4.04
N ASP A 199 -7.17 5.48 -3.56
CA ASP A 199 -6.77 4.72 -2.39
C ASP A 199 -5.66 3.74 -2.76
N TYR A 200 -4.58 3.72 -1.98
CA TYR A 200 -3.43 2.83 -2.17
C TYR A 200 -3.48 1.61 -1.23
N GLN A 201 -4.48 1.53 -0.34
CA GLN A 201 -4.65 0.44 0.62
C GLN A 201 -5.47 -0.70 0.02
N VAL A 202 -4.82 -1.42 -0.90
CA VAL A 202 -5.47 -2.52 -1.63
C VAL A 202 -5.43 -3.81 -0.80
N PRO A 203 -6.57 -4.35 -0.33
CA PRO A 203 -6.59 -5.66 0.33
C PRO A 203 -6.00 -6.75 -0.54
N ALA A 204 -5.51 -7.83 0.08
CA ALA A 204 -5.24 -9.06 -0.64
C ALA A 204 -6.51 -9.51 -1.42
N GLY A 205 -6.38 -9.71 -2.73
CA GLY A 205 -7.46 -9.98 -3.67
C GLY A 205 -8.01 -8.75 -4.39
N GLY A 206 -7.87 -7.55 -3.81
CA GLY A 206 -8.28 -6.32 -4.49
C GLY A 206 -7.51 -6.11 -5.80
N LEU A 207 -8.17 -5.51 -6.79
CA LEU A 207 -7.61 -5.25 -8.11
C LEU A 207 -7.18 -3.79 -8.20
N ALA A 208 -5.89 -3.54 -8.46
CA ALA A 208 -5.33 -2.20 -8.63
C ALA A 208 -5.33 -1.81 -10.11
N PHE A 209 -5.84 -0.62 -10.44
CA PHE A 209 -6.01 -0.16 -11.82
C PHE A 209 -5.17 1.07 -12.15
N PHE A 210 -4.76 1.15 -13.41
CA PHE A 210 -3.97 2.24 -13.96
C PHE A 210 -4.54 2.69 -15.30
N LYS A 211 -4.41 3.99 -15.60
CA LYS A 211 -4.61 4.55 -16.94
C LYS A 211 -3.27 4.78 -17.63
N SER A 212 -3.29 4.62 -18.95
CA SER A 212 -2.23 5.04 -19.87
C SER A 212 -2.86 5.69 -21.11
N SER A 213 -2.07 6.09 -22.09
CA SER A 213 -2.59 6.49 -23.41
C SER A 213 -3.16 5.32 -24.22
N GLY A 214 -2.95 4.07 -23.78
CA GLY A 214 -3.45 2.85 -24.40
C GLY A 214 -4.43 2.09 -23.49
N ALA A 215 -4.24 0.77 -23.34
CA ALA A 215 -5.17 -0.13 -22.66
C ALA A 215 -5.28 0.05 -21.13
N GLY A 216 -4.43 0.88 -20.52
CA GLY A 216 -4.24 0.90 -19.06
C GLY A 216 -3.59 -0.39 -18.55
N HIS A 217 -3.72 -0.65 -17.25
CA HIS A 217 -3.20 -1.87 -16.62
C HIS A 217 -4.03 -2.25 -15.38
N THR A 218 -4.03 -3.54 -15.04
CA THR A 218 -4.61 -4.02 -13.79
C THR A 218 -3.80 -5.17 -13.20
N MET A 219 -3.77 -5.27 -11.88
CA MET A 219 -2.99 -6.28 -11.15
C MET A 219 -3.70 -6.68 -9.85
N ILE A 220 -3.47 -7.91 -9.39
CA ILE A 220 -4.06 -8.44 -8.15
C ILE A 220 -3.13 -8.19 -6.95
N SER A 221 -3.69 -7.66 -5.87
CA SER A 221 -2.97 -7.48 -4.60
C SER A 221 -2.80 -8.83 -3.88
N ILE A 222 -1.61 -9.06 -3.33
CA ILE A 222 -1.33 -10.18 -2.43
C ILE A 222 -1.23 -9.75 -0.96
N GLY A 223 -1.58 -8.49 -0.66
CA GLY A 223 -1.49 -7.85 0.65
C GLY A 223 -0.14 -7.16 0.89
N GLY A 224 -0.10 -6.27 1.89
CA GLY A 224 1.14 -5.58 2.31
C GLY A 224 1.75 -4.67 1.23
N GLY A 225 0.93 -4.09 0.35
CA GLY A 225 1.39 -3.22 -0.74
C GLY A 225 2.05 -3.95 -1.92
N LYS A 226 2.00 -5.28 -1.94
CA LYS A 226 2.57 -6.13 -2.98
C LYS A 226 1.49 -6.67 -3.92
N PHE A 227 1.86 -6.83 -5.18
CA PHE A 227 0.96 -7.24 -6.26
C PHE A 227 1.60 -8.29 -7.15
N LEU A 228 0.79 -9.09 -7.82
CA LEU A 228 1.23 -9.94 -8.92
C LEU A 228 0.73 -9.34 -10.24
N SER A 229 1.65 -9.19 -11.18
CA SER A 229 1.39 -8.56 -12.47
C SER A 229 2.16 -9.27 -13.57
N ASN A 230 1.59 -9.29 -14.77
CA ASN A 230 2.30 -9.70 -15.97
C ASN A 230 3.21 -8.60 -16.51
N ASP A 231 4.16 -8.96 -17.37
CA ASP A 231 5.00 -8.13 -18.25
C ASP A 231 6.00 -7.15 -17.56
N ILE A 232 5.78 -6.75 -16.31
CA ILE A 232 6.53 -5.68 -15.64
C ILE A 232 8.02 -5.99 -15.41
N ASN A 233 8.37 -7.28 -15.35
CA ASN A 233 9.74 -7.76 -15.19
C ASN A 233 10.21 -8.61 -16.39
N GLY A 234 9.59 -8.43 -17.54
CA GLY A 234 9.88 -9.15 -18.78
C GLY A 234 8.59 -9.56 -19.47
N TYR A 235 8.55 -9.51 -20.81
CA TYR A 235 7.39 -9.93 -21.59
C TYR A 235 6.96 -11.34 -21.23
N GLY A 236 5.65 -11.55 -21.11
CA GLY A 236 5.04 -12.82 -20.76
C GLY A 236 5.30 -13.27 -19.32
N SER A 237 6.15 -12.61 -18.53
CA SER A 237 6.39 -12.98 -17.12
C SER A 237 5.16 -12.70 -16.25
N TYR A 238 5.04 -13.36 -15.09
CA TYR A 238 4.05 -13.06 -14.05
C TYR A 238 4.71 -13.05 -12.67
N THR A 239 4.98 -11.87 -12.13
CA THR A 239 5.90 -11.68 -11.01
C THR A 239 5.40 -10.66 -10.00
N GLU A 240 6.04 -10.63 -8.82
CA GLU A 240 5.78 -9.64 -7.79
C GLU A 240 6.19 -8.23 -8.25
N THR A 241 5.35 -7.25 -7.93
CA THR A 241 5.57 -5.85 -8.21
C THR A 241 4.85 -4.94 -7.20
N THR A 242 4.97 -3.63 -7.40
CA THR A 242 4.33 -2.58 -6.61
C THR A 242 3.67 -1.54 -7.50
N ILE A 243 2.74 -0.76 -6.94
CA ILE A 243 2.16 0.41 -7.65
C ILE A 243 3.27 1.38 -8.09
N ALA A 244 4.28 1.60 -7.25
CA ALA A 244 5.41 2.48 -7.56
C ALA A 244 6.20 1.99 -8.78
N GLN A 245 6.43 0.69 -8.90
CA GLN A 245 7.17 0.11 -10.03
C GLN A 245 6.41 0.26 -11.36
N ILE A 246 5.09 0.06 -11.37
CA ILE A 246 4.27 0.29 -12.57
C ILE A 246 4.35 1.76 -13.02
N LYS A 247 4.24 2.69 -12.06
CA LYS A 247 4.35 4.12 -12.33
C LYS A 247 5.72 4.50 -12.88
N SER A 248 6.81 3.98 -12.30
CA SER A 248 8.17 4.37 -12.69
C SER A 248 8.62 3.71 -14.00
N LYS A 249 8.35 2.43 -14.23
CA LYS A 249 8.77 1.71 -15.44
C LYS A 249 7.91 2.04 -16.66
N TRP A 250 6.60 2.19 -16.48
CA TRP A 250 5.66 2.36 -17.59
C TRP A 250 5.01 3.74 -17.68
N GLY A 251 5.28 4.65 -16.72
CA GLY A 251 4.71 5.99 -16.73
C GLY A 251 3.19 6.02 -16.55
N GLN A 252 2.57 4.91 -16.12
CA GLN A 252 1.12 4.83 -16.00
C GLN A 252 0.62 5.55 -14.75
N THR A 253 -0.59 6.12 -14.84
CA THR A 253 -1.20 6.82 -13.70
C THR A 253 -2.09 5.86 -12.93
N TYR A 254 -1.81 5.67 -11.65
CA TYR A 254 -2.65 4.89 -10.74
C TYR A 254 -4.02 5.55 -10.56
N LEU A 255 -5.08 4.75 -10.67
CA LEU A 255 -6.47 5.22 -10.56
C LEU A 255 -7.07 4.94 -9.18
N GLY A 256 -6.61 3.89 -8.50
CA GLY A 256 -7.21 3.33 -7.30
C GLY A 256 -7.38 1.82 -7.44
N TRP A 257 -8.17 1.24 -6.55
CA TRP A 257 -8.46 -0.19 -6.57
C TRP A 257 -9.95 -0.48 -6.54
N SER A 258 -10.34 -1.72 -6.83
CA SER A 258 -11.72 -2.18 -6.68
C SER A 258 -11.81 -3.56 -6.06
N GLN A 259 -12.97 -3.85 -5.48
CA GLN A 259 -13.42 -5.23 -5.29
C GLN A 259 -13.39 -5.98 -6.63
N PRO A 260 -13.23 -7.31 -6.64
CA PRO A 260 -13.17 -8.09 -7.87
C PRO A 260 -14.53 -8.07 -8.55
N TRP A 261 -14.71 -7.17 -9.49
CA TRP A 261 -15.90 -7.10 -10.32
C TRP A 261 -15.45 -7.37 -11.75
N PHE A 262 -16.22 -8.12 -12.53
CA PHE A 262 -15.88 -8.41 -13.93
C PHE A 262 -17.14 -8.31 -14.78
N LYS A 263 -17.03 -7.64 -15.93
CA LYS A 263 -18.14 -7.45 -16.87
C LYS A 263 -18.70 -8.77 -17.42
N VAL A 264 -17.91 -9.84 -17.48
CA VAL A 264 -18.37 -11.15 -18.00
C VAL A 264 -19.64 -11.69 -17.32
N ASN A 265 -19.96 -11.21 -16.10
CA ASN A 265 -21.13 -11.60 -15.33
C ASN A 265 -22.20 -10.48 -15.20
N HIS A 266 -22.09 -9.39 -15.98
CA HIS A 266 -22.94 -8.19 -15.87
C HIS A 266 -23.22 -7.51 -17.21
#